data_AF-A0A0D3JSX7-F1
#
_entry.id   AF-A0A0D3JSX7-F1
#
_cell.length_a   1.000
_cell.length_b   1.000
_cell.length_c   1.000
_cell.angle_alpha   90.00
_cell.angle_beta   90.00
_cell.angle_gamma   90.00
#
_symmetry.space_group_name_H-M   'P 1'
#
loop_
_entity.id
_entity.type
_entity.pdbx_description
1 polymer ?
#
loop_
_entity_poly.entity_id
_entity_poly.type
_entity_poly.pdbx_seq_one_letter_code
_entity_poly.pdbx_strand_id
1 'polypeptide(L)'
;MPTAAVPKLIVFDLDACLKLPVSPERGETVADLVDHRQIYPGSKGRQHFPALQRETGVPFDQMLFFDDCTYGDNCGDVARSCPGVACVRTPHGLTEALFDAGLAAFARGERGVLDAGKDAVK
;
A
#
# COMPACT_ATOMS: atom_id res chain seq x y z
N MET A 1 -27.92 2.03 2.85
CA MET A 1 -26.56 2.50 3.14
C MET A 1 -25.68 2.01 2.00
N PRO A 2 -25.00 2.85 1.20
CA PRO A 2 -23.99 2.33 0.29
C PRO A 2 -22.94 1.60 1.16
N THR A 3 -22.67 0.34 0.86
CA THR A 3 -21.55 -0.40 1.45
C THR A 3 -20.28 0.40 1.20
N ALA A 4 -19.60 0.84 2.27
CA ALA A 4 -18.33 1.53 2.15
C ALA A 4 -17.36 0.63 1.35
N ALA A 5 -16.75 1.19 0.30
CA ALA A 5 -15.82 0.44 -0.53
C ALA A 5 -14.59 0.09 0.31
N VAL A 6 -14.28 -1.20 0.43
CA VAL A 6 -13.05 -1.69 1.07
C VAL A 6 -12.05 -2.11 0.00
N PRO A 7 -10.75 -1.84 0.18
CA PRO A 7 -9.74 -2.35 -0.74
C PRO A 7 -9.74 -3.89 -0.68
N LYS A 8 -9.59 -4.53 -1.85
CA LYS A 8 -9.43 -5.99 -1.91
C LYS A 8 -7.98 -6.42 -1.76
N LEU A 9 -7.04 -5.50 -1.96
CA LEU A 9 -5.62 -5.72 -1.75
C LEU A 9 -4.99 -4.46 -1.15
N ILE A 10 -4.28 -4.64 -0.04
CA ILE A 10 -3.46 -3.60 0.56
C ILE A 10 -2.00 -3.97 0.30
N VAL A 11 -1.24 -3.03 -0.26
CA VAL A 11 0.15 -3.21 -0.67
C VAL A 11 1.00 -2.31 0.20
N PHE A 12 2.09 -2.86 0.74
CA PHE A 12 3.06 -2.14 1.56
C PHE A 12 4.46 -2.26 0.96
N ASP A 13 5.23 -1.19 1.07
CA ASP A 13 6.68 -1.24 0.89
C ASP A 13 7.35 -1.90 2.11
N LEU A 14 7.87 -3.12 1.96
CA LEU A 14 8.34 -3.96 3.09
C LEU A 14 9.77 -4.47 2.91
N ASP A 15 10.50 -3.96 1.92
CA ASP A 15 11.77 -4.51 1.44
C ASP A 15 12.80 -4.73 2.56
N ALA A 16 12.80 -3.85 3.56
CA ALA A 16 13.70 -3.92 4.72
C ALA A 16 13.07 -4.58 5.97
N CYS A 17 11.76 -4.79 6.00
CA CYS A 17 11.00 -5.11 7.21
C CYS A 17 10.62 -6.58 7.35
N LEU A 18 10.76 -7.39 6.30
CA LEU A 18 10.31 -8.79 6.30
C LEU A 18 10.86 -9.65 7.46
N LYS A 19 12.08 -9.37 7.91
CA LYS A 19 12.73 -10.15 8.99
C LYS A 19 12.42 -9.62 10.39
N LEU A 20 11.65 -8.52 10.51
CA LEU A 20 11.30 -7.98 11.80
C LEU A 20 10.37 -8.96 12.53
N PRO A 21 10.62 -9.24 13.81
CA PRO A 21 9.76 -10.12 14.59
C PRO A 21 8.44 -9.41 14.91
N VAL A 22 7.32 -10.08 14.64
CA VAL A 22 5.97 -9.65 15.09
C VAL A 22 5.53 -10.40 16.34
N SER A 23 6.09 -11.59 16.55
CA SER A 23 5.89 -12.37 17.76
C SER A 23 7.16 -13.17 18.07
N PRO A 24 8.15 -12.56 18.74
CA PRO A 24 9.41 -13.21 19.08
C PRO A 24 9.23 -14.56 19.79
N GLU A 25 8.21 -14.69 20.63
CA GLU A 25 7.88 -15.89 21.38
C GLU A 25 7.35 -17.04 20.52
N ARG A 26 6.80 -16.73 19.33
CA ARG A 26 6.32 -17.70 18.34
C ARG A 26 7.27 -17.85 17.15
N GLY A 27 8.34 -17.05 17.09
CA GLY A 27 9.27 -17.01 15.96
C GLY A 27 8.65 -16.44 14.67
N GLU A 28 7.54 -15.71 14.76
CA GLU A 28 6.86 -15.12 13.60
C GLU A 28 7.48 -13.77 13.23
N THR A 29 7.59 -13.54 11.93
CA THR A 29 8.15 -12.34 11.30
C THR A 29 7.12 -11.64 10.42
N VAL A 30 7.39 -10.39 10.02
CA VAL A 30 6.51 -9.64 9.10
C VAL A 30 6.29 -10.43 7.81
N ALA A 31 7.28 -11.19 7.36
CA ALA A 31 7.14 -12.07 6.20
C ALA A 31 5.94 -13.03 6.35
N ASP A 32 5.70 -13.55 7.54
CA ASP A 32 4.63 -14.53 7.80
C ASP A 32 3.23 -13.92 7.75
N LEU A 33 3.11 -12.60 7.70
CA LEU A 33 1.85 -11.85 7.58
C LEU A 33 1.54 -11.41 6.13
N VAL A 34 2.42 -11.70 5.16
CA VAL A 34 2.32 -11.20 3.78
C VAL A 34 1.97 -12.33 2.81
N ASP A 35 0.80 -12.23 2.18
CA ASP A 35 0.29 -13.24 1.24
C ASP A 35 1.02 -13.25 -0.12
N HIS A 36 1.40 -12.07 -0.62
CA HIS A 36 1.98 -11.90 -1.96
C HIS A 36 3.26 -11.06 -1.91
N ARG A 37 4.31 -11.48 -2.61
CA ARG A 37 5.63 -10.83 -2.56
C ARG A 37 6.19 -10.57 -3.96
N GLN A 38 6.17 -9.31 -4.37
CA GLN A 38 6.89 -8.83 -5.55
C GLN A 38 8.09 -7.98 -5.08
N ILE A 39 9.18 -8.64 -4.67
CA ILE A 39 10.37 -7.98 -4.10
C ILE A 39 11.58 -8.28 -4.97
N TYR A 40 11.92 -7.32 -5.83
CA TYR A 40 13.06 -7.34 -6.73
C TYR A 40 13.34 -5.92 -7.21
N PRO A 41 14.54 -5.62 -7.74
CA PRO A 41 14.82 -4.30 -8.31
C PRO A 41 13.88 -3.99 -9.50
N GLY A 42 13.23 -2.83 -9.49
CA GLY A 42 12.26 -2.49 -10.52
C GLY A 42 11.44 -1.24 -10.21
N SER A 43 10.67 -0.78 -11.21
CA SER A 43 9.67 0.27 -10.99
C SER A 43 8.39 -0.37 -10.47
N LYS A 44 7.88 0.14 -9.34
CA LYS A 44 6.67 -0.37 -8.71
C LYS A 44 5.46 -0.28 -9.66
N GLY A 45 5.30 0.85 -10.35
CA GLY A 45 4.20 1.04 -11.30
C GLY A 45 4.32 0.21 -12.58
N ARG A 46 5.52 -0.02 -13.11
CA ARG A 46 5.70 -0.72 -14.40
C ARG A 46 5.92 -2.23 -14.29
N GLN A 47 6.35 -2.72 -13.13
CA GLN A 47 6.72 -4.13 -12.95
C GLN A 47 5.95 -4.78 -11.80
N HIS A 48 6.05 -4.23 -10.59
CA HIS A 48 5.52 -4.90 -9.39
C HIS A 48 3.99 -4.95 -9.38
N PHE A 49 3.31 -3.82 -9.61
CA PHE A 49 1.85 -3.77 -9.63
C PHE A 49 1.24 -4.60 -10.78
N PRO A 50 1.76 -4.55 -12.02
CA PRO A 50 1.31 -5.45 -13.08
C PRO A 50 1.53 -6.94 -12.78
N ALA A 51 2.56 -7.29 -12.02
CA ALA A 51 2.78 -8.66 -11.57
C ALA A 51 1.80 -9.05 -10.45
N LEU A 52 1.59 -8.19 -9.45
CA LEU A 52 0.58 -8.37 -8.39
C LEU A 52 -0.83 -8.54 -8.98
N GLN A 53 -1.22 -7.72 -9.95
CA GLN A 53 -2.51 -7.84 -10.60
C GLN A 53 -2.65 -9.19 -11.34
N ARG A 54 -1.61 -9.64 -12.03
CA ARG A 54 -1.61 -10.96 -12.71
C ARG A 54 -1.71 -12.12 -11.73
N GLU A 55 -1.04 -12.01 -10.58
CA GLU A 55 -1.02 -13.05 -9.54
C GLU A 55 -2.34 -13.12 -8.78
N THR A 56 -2.91 -11.97 -8.42
CA THR A 56 -4.09 -11.88 -7.54
C THR A 56 -5.42 -11.78 -8.29
N GLY A 57 -5.40 -11.34 -9.56
CA GLY A 57 -6.59 -10.96 -10.31
C GLY A 57 -7.31 -9.70 -9.80
N VAL A 58 -6.77 -9.03 -8.78
CA VAL A 58 -7.39 -7.83 -8.20
C VAL A 58 -7.18 -6.65 -9.16
N PRO A 59 -8.23 -5.92 -9.56
CA PRO A 59 -8.08 -4.72 -10.38
C PRO A 59 -7.39 -3.58 -9.62
N PHE A 60 -6.68 -2.71 -10.33
CA PHE A 60 -5.96 -1.58 -9.72
C PHE A 60 -6.87 -0.65 -8.90
N ASP A 61 -8.11 -0.43 -9.34
CA ASP A 61 -9.11 0.39 -8.63
C ASP A 61 -9.57 -0.15 -7.27
N GLN A 62 -9.15 -1.37 -6.95
CA GLN A 62 -9.41 -2.10 -5.72
C GLN A 62 -8.16 -2.28 -4.84
N MET A 63 -7.06 -1.58 -5.18
CA MET A 63 -5.80 -1.61 -4.45
C MET A 63 -5.55 -0.32 -3.66
N LEU A 64 -5.04 -0.47 -2.43
CA LEU A 64 -4.52 0.62 -1.60
C LEU A 64 -3.04 0.37 -1.32
N PHE A 65 -2.21 1.39 -1.54
CA PHE A 65 -0.76 1.27 -1.50
C PHE A 65 -0.15 2.27 -0.50
N PHE A 66 0.71 1.78 0.38
CA PHE A 66 1.49 2.59 1.31
C PHE A 66 2.98 2.45 1.00
N ASP A 67 3.67 3.59 0.84
CA ASP A 67 5.10 3.64 0.51
C ASP A 67 5.75 4.84 1.19
N ASP A 68 6.99 4.71 1.65
CA ASP A 68 7.69 5.82 2.29
C ASP A 68 8.20 6.86 1.27
N CYS A 69 8.36 6.46 0.00
CA CYS A 69 8.94 7.24 -1.09
C CYS A 69 10.31 7.84 -0.74
N THR A 70 11.08 7.21 0.15
CA THR A 70 12.37 7.74 0.66
C THR A 70 13.40 7.93 -0.46
N TYR A 71 13.46 7.00 -1.41
CA TYR A 71 14.45 6.99 -2.49
C TYR A 71 13.89 7.37 -3.87
N GLY A 72 12.62 7.78 -3.94
CA GLY A 72 11.94 8.17 -5.17
C GLY A 72 10.41 8.20 -5.02
N ASP A 73 9.71 8.88 -5.94
CA ASP A 73 8.24 9.01 -5.90
C ASP A 73 7.53 7.75 -6.45
N ASN A 74 7.62 6.66 -5.70
CA ASN A 74 6.98 5.38 -6.01
C ASN A 74 5.45 5.51 -6.10
N CYS A 75 4.83 6.23 -5.16
CA CYS A 75 3.38 6.51 -5.21
C CYS A 75 2.99 7.23 -6.50
N GLY A 76 3.76 8.23 -6.93
CA GLY A 76 3.51 8.90 -8.20
C GLY A 76 3.73 7.98 -9.41
N ASP A 77 4.76 7.12 -9.38
CA ASP A 77 5.01 6.12 -10.43
C ASP A 77 3.84 5.14 -10.59
N VAL A 78 3.33 4.62 -9.46
CA VAL A 78 2.16 3.73 -9.42
C VAL A 78 0.90 4.47 -9.86
N ALA A 79 0.64 5.68 -9.35
CA ALA A 79 -0.54 6.46 -9.73
C ALA A 79 -0.58 6.77 -11.25
N ARG A 80 0.57 6.97 -11.89
CA ARG A 80 0.67 7.17 -13.35
C ARG A 80 0.55 5.89 -14.15
N SER A 81 1.19 4.80 -13.69
CA SER A 81 1.31 3.56 -14.47
C SER A 81 0.14 2.59 -14.23
N CYS A 82 -0.54 2.72 -13.09
CA CYS A 82 -1.63 1.86 -12.63
C CYS A 82 -2.83 2.73 -12.21
N PRO A 83 -3.57 3.33 -13.17
CA PRO A 83 -4.69 4.20 -12.86
C PRO A 83 -5.73 3.48 -11.98
N GLY A 84 -6.16 4.14 -10.90
CA GLY A 84 -7.10 3.59 -9.93
C GLY A 84 -6.45 3.02 -8.66
N VAL A 85 -5.13 2.86 -8.58
CA VAL A 85 -4.54 2.58 -7.26
C VAL A 85 -4.65 3.81 -6.37
N ALA A 86 -5.12 3.65 -5.14
CA ALA A 86 -5.02 4.68 -4.11
C ALA A 86 -3.64 4.57 -3.44
N CYS A 87 -2.87 5.65 -3.41
CA CYS A 87 -1.48 5.65 -2.93
C CYS A 87 -1.34 6.64 -1.77
N VAL A 88 -0.78 6.19 -0.65
CA VAL A 88 -0.51 6.99 0.55
C VAL A 88 1.00 7.05 0.75
N ARG A 89 1.55 8.28 0.74
CA ARG A 89 2.95 8.51 1.08
C ARG A 89 3.14 8.49 2.59
N THR A 90 4.17 7.79 3.05
CA THR A 90 4.50 7.58 4.46
C THR A 90 5.97 7.92 4.75
N PRO A 91 6.43 9.16 4.46
CA PRO A 91 7.86 9.53 4.51
C PRO A 91 8.50 9.44 5.90
N HIS A 92 7.70 9.22 6.94
CA HIS A 92 8.14 9.03 8.32
C HIS A 92 7.68 7.68 8.88
N GLY A 93 7.46 6.71 7.99
CA GLY A 93 6.86 5.43 8.32
C GLY A 93 5.34 5.47 8.36
N LEU A 94 4.73 4.29 8.27
CA LEU A 94 3.29 4.11 8.39
C LEU A 94 2.87 4.16 9.86
N THR A 95 1.84 4.94 10.17
CA THR A 95 1.17 4.98 11.48
C THR A 95 -0.26 4.47 11.36
N GLU A 96 -0.86 4.06 12.47
CA GLU A 96 -2.28 3.65 12.52
C GLU A 96 -3.20 4.77 11.99
N ALA A 97 -2.96 6.02 12.40
CA ALA A 97 -3.74 7.16 11.91
C ALA A 97 -3.63 7.36 10.39
N LEU A 98 -2.45 7.17 9.80
CA LEU A 98 -2.27 7.24 8.33
C LEU A 98 -2.92 6.05 7.63
N PHE A 99 -2.87 4.87 8.25
CA PHE A 99 -3.53 3.67 7.74
C PHE A 99 -5.05 3.88 7.67
N ASP A 100 -5.66 4.32 8.77
CA ASP A 100 -7.09 4.61 8.87
C ASP A 100 -7.51 5.73 7.91
N ALA A 101 -6.72 6.81 7.81
CA ALA A 101 -6.97 7.88 6.85
C ALA A 101 -6.94 7.36 5.40
N GLY A 102 -5.99 6.48 5.07
CA GLY A 102 -5.91 5.81 3.78
C GLY A 102 -7.15 4.96 3.46
N LEU A 103 -7.62 4.16 4.42
CA LEU A 103 -8.85 3.38 4.29
C LEU A 103 -10.08 4.27 4.11
N ALA A 104 -10.20 5.32 4.90
CA ALA A 104 -11.32 6.26 4.82
C ALA A 104 -11.35 6.99 3.47
N ALA A 105 -10.21 7.47 2.98
CA ALA A 105 -10.09 8.09 1.66
C ALA A 105 -10.46 7.11 0.53
N PHE A 106 -9.96 5.86 0.60
CA PHE A 106 -10.32 4.82 -0.35
C PHE A 106 -11.84 4.57 -0.38
N ALA A 107 -12.47 4.49 0.80
CA ALA A 107 -13.90 4.27 0.96
C ALA A 107 -14.76 5.44 0.41
N ARG A 108 -14.22 6.66 0.41
CA ARG A 108 -14.83 7.84 -0.25
C ARG A 108 -14.67 7.83 -1.78
N GLY A 109 -13.94 6.87 -2.34
CA GLY A 109 -13.69 6.78 -3.78
C GLY A 109 -12.47 7.57 -4.25
N GLU A 110 -11.61 8.06 -3.35
CA GLU A 110 -10.40 8.77 -3.73
C GLU A 110 -9.35 7.81 -4.31
N ARG A 111 -8.60 8.27 -5.32
CA ARG A 111 -7.68 7.46 -6.13
C ARG A 111 -6.44 8.28 -6.53
N GLY A 112 -5.37 7.60 -6.93
CA GLY A 112 -4.08 8.24 -7.17
C GLY A 112 -3.36 8.56 -5.87
N VAL A 113 -2.49 9.56 -5.86
CA VAL A 113 -1.79 9.95 -4.63
C VAL A 113 -2.71 10.74 -3.71
N LEU A 114 -2.91 10.23 -2.50
CA LEU A 114 -3.82 10.75 -1.49
C LEU A 114 -3.13 11.75 -0.55
N ASP A 115 -3.87 12.76 -0.13
CA ASP A 115 -3.47 13.77 0.86
C ASP A 115 -3.83 13.32 2.32
N ALA A 116 -3.56 12.05 2.67
CA ALA A 116 -4.01 11.44 3.92
C ALA A 116 -3.49 12.11 5.22
N GLY A 117 -2.42 12.91 5.12
CA GLY A 117 -1.82 13.63 6.26
C GLY A 117 -2.59 14.87 6.74
N LYS A 118 -3.59 15.36 6.00
CA LYS A 118 -4.38 16.54 6.42
C LYS A 118 -5.45 16.21 7.46
N ASP A 119 -5.96 14.97 7.45
CA ASP A 119 -7.06 14.54 8.32
C ASP A 119 -6.59 13.78 9.58
N ALA A 120 -5.33 13.33 9.61
CA ALA A 120 -4.74 12.57 10.73
C ALA A 120 -4.29 13.45 11.92
N VAL A 121 -4.39 14.78 11.80
CA VAL A 121 -4.10 15.75 12.86
C VAL A 121 -5.41 16.39 13.30
N LYS A 122 -6.18 15.68 14.14
CA LYS A 122 -7.28 16.28 14.91
C LYS A 122 -7.33 15.69 16.29
#